data_AF-A0A7R9B0Z0-F1
#
_entry.id   AF-A0A7R9B0Z0-F1
#
_cell.length_a   1.000
_cell.length_b   1.000
_cell.length_c   1.000
_cell.angle_alpha   90.00
_cell.angle_beta   90.00
_cell.angle_gamma   90.00
#
_symmetry.space_group_name_H-M   'P 1'
#
loop_
_entity.id
_entity.type
_entity.pdbx_description
1 polymer ?
#
loop_
_entity_poly.entity_id
_entity_poly.type
_entity_poly.pdbx_seq_one_letter_code
_entity_poly.pdbx_strand_id
1 'polypeptide(L)'
;MNELQCIYELLKRTVTCPTTNWVPFIEREDLLIWRKDCNALYAYKVYGNYNDVTAEDFLQVQIDTEYRKQWDNTAVNLQILESDPKTTSDIVYWEMQWPLNLSCDPGAGEVIDSKVADTRGQSGRQRTTRHEETTWTN
;
A
#
# COMPACT_ATOMS: atom_id res chain seq x y z
N MET A 1 -28.29 10.25 6.27
CA MET A 1 -27.53 9.70 5.12
C MET A 1 -26.53 8.74 5.72
N ASN A 2 -26.65 7.45 5.42
CA ASN A 2 -25.96 6.38 6.14
C ASN A 2 -24.43 6.55 6.04
N GLU A 3 -23.74 6.55 7.19
CA GLU A 3 -22.28 6.65 7.29
C GLU A 3 -21.55 5.61 6.42
N LEU A 4 -22.12 4.40 6.33
CA LEU A 4 -21.65 3.33 5.45
C LEU A 4 -21.70 3.69 3.95
N GLN A 5 -22.67 4.50 3.54
CA GLN A 5 -22.76 4.97 2.16
C GLN A 5 -21.64 5.98 1.86
N CYS A 6 -21.27 6.81 2.83
CA CYS A 6 -20.19 7.78 2.68
C CYS A 6 -18.83 7.08 2.53
N ILE A 7 -18.54 6.11 3.40
CA ILE A 7 -17.29 5.33 3.35
C ILE A 7 -17.18 4.57 2.02
N TYR A 8 -18.27 3.96 1.56
CA TYR A 8 -18.29 3.22 0.30
C TYR A 8 -18.03 4.12 -0.91
N GLU A 9 -18.61 5.32 -0.94
CA GLU A 9 -18.36 6.29 -2.01
C GLU A 9 -16.94 6.90 -1.94
N LEU A 10 -16.37 7.03 -0.74
CA LEU A 10 -14.97 7.43 -0.55
C LEU A 10 -13.99 6.37 -1.04
N LEU A 11 -14.21 5.09 -0.72
CA LEU A 11 -13.37 3.98 -1.17
C LEU A 11 -13.43 3.76 -2.69
N LYS A 12 -14.56 4.13 -3.32
CA LYS A 12 -14.76 4.03 -4.77
C LYS A 12 -14.24 5.21 -5.57
N ARG A 13 -13.84 6.30 -4.93
CA ARG A 13 -13.34 7.47 -5.64
C ARG A 13 -12.07 7.10 -6.38
N THR A 14 -12.11 7.19 -7.69
CA THR A 14 -10.90 7.13 -8.51
C THR A 14 -10.05 8.35 -8.17
N VAL A 15 -8.82 8.10 -7.73
CA VAL A 15 -7.85 9.16 -7.47
C VAL A 15 -7.54 9.83 -8.80
N THR A 16 -7.95 11.09 -8.93
CA THR A 16 -7.62 11.90 -10.12
C THR A 16 -6.50 12.84 -9.73
N CYS A 17 -5.37 12.74 -10.43
CA CYS A 17 -4.26 13.64 -10.24
C CYS A 17 -4.32 14.73 -11.30
N PRO A 18 -4.78 15.96 -10.96
CA PRO A 18 -4.90 17.04 -11.94
C PRO A 18 -3.52 17.55 -12.36
N THR A 19 -2.51 17.41 -11.49
CA THR A 19 -1.13 17.68 -11.81
C THR A 19 -0.49 16.45 -12.43
N THR A 20 0.46 16.61 -13.34
CA THR A 20 1.29 15.52 -13.86
C THR A 20 2.66 15.47 -13.19
N ASN A 21 3.00 16.48 -12.39
CA ASN A 21 4.34 16.70 -11.88
C ASN A 21 4.56 15.94 -10.57
N TRP A 22 5.56 15.06 -10.58
CA TRP A 22 6.15 14.50 -9.38
C TRP A 22 7.13 15.52 -8.81
N VAL A 23 7.07 15.77 -7.50
CA VAL A 23 8.02 16.62 -6.78
C VAL A 23 8.76 15.81 -5.72
N PRO A 24 10.05 16.06 -5.47
CA PRO A 24 10.75 15.41 -4.37
C PRO A 24 10.12 15.85 -3.05
N PHE A 25 9.92 14.90 -2.14
CA PHE A 25 9.33 15.10 -0.82
C PHE A 25 10.32 14.78 0.29
N ILE A 26 11.02 13.65 0.20
CA ILE A 26 12.10 13.27 1.12
C ILE A 26 13.29 12.83 0.29
N GLU A 27 14.46 13.40 0.56
CA GLU A 27 15.72 13.06 -0.08
C GLU A 27 16.74 12.68 1.00
N ARG A 28 17.25 11.46 0.91
CA ARG A 28 18.34 10.90 1.71
C ARG A 28 19.29 10.16 0.77
N GLU A 29 20.46 9.76 1.27
CA GLU A 29 21.50 9.10 0.46
C GLU A 29 21.02 7.82 -0.22
N ASP A 30 20.23 7.02 0.51
CA ASP A 30 19.74 5.70 0.14
C ASP A 30 18.22 5.65 -0.10
N LEU A 31 17.52 6.77 0.08
CA LEU A 31 16.07 6.86 0.01
C LEU A 31 15.61 8.16 -0.65
N LEU A 32 14.82 8.05 -1.71
CA LEU A 32 14.21 9.16 -2.41
C LEU A 32 12.71 8.94 -2.55
N ILE A 33 11.92 9.84 -1.96
CA ILE A 33 10.46 9.81 -2.02
C ILE A 33 9.97 10.99 -2.83
N TRP A 34 9.22 10.68 -3.88
CA TRP A 34 8.48 11.66 -4.66
C TRP A 34 7.02 11.65 -4.24
N ARG A 35 6.39 12.82 -4.31
CA ARG A 35 4.98 13.01 -4.06
C ARG A 35 4.33 13.72 -5.22
N LYS A 36 3.07 13.42 -5.46
CA LYS A 36 2.22 14.05 -6.47
C LYS A 36 0.88 14.39 -5.85
N ASP A 37 0.40 15.61 -6.07
CA ASP A 37 -0.91 16.06 -5.58
C ASP A 37 -2.03 15.49 -6.46
N CYS A 38 -2.96 14.81 -5.80
CA CYS A 38 -4.11 14.16 -6.40
C CYS A 38 -5.43 14.51 -5.71
N ASN A 39 -5.76 15.81 -5.65
CA ASN A 39 -7.06 16.33 -5.23
C ASN A 39 -7.52 15.78 -3.87
N ALA A 40 -7.02 16.39 -2.80
CA ALA A 40 -7.23 15.97 -1.40
C ALA A 40 -6.53 14.65 -1.01
N LEU A 41 -5.85 14.01 -1.94
CA LEU A 41 -4.99 12.85 -1.72
C LEU A 41 -3.61 13.12 -2.33
N TYR A 42 -2.64 12.27 -2.00
CA TYR A 42 -1.31 12.30 -2.60
C TYR A 42 -0.95 10.91 -3.12
N ALA A 43 -0.35 10.87 -4.30
CA ALA A 43 0.35 9.69 -4.77
C ALA A 43 1.83 9.79 -4.39
N TYR A 44 2.40 8.67 -3.98
CA TYR A 44 3.80 8.58 -3.60
C TYR A 44 4.56 7.65 -4.54
N LYS A 45 5.86 7.88 -4.68
CA LYS A 45 6.78 6.97 -5.34
C LYS A 45 8.06 6.94 -4.53
N VAL A 46 8.46 5.75 -4.10
CA VAL A 46 9.64 5.57 -3.25
C VAL A 46 10.71 4.83 -4.05
N TYR A 47 11.93 5.34 -3.98
CA TYR A 47 13.12 4.68 -4.47
C TYR A 47 14.04 4.45 -3.27
N GLY A 48 14.37 3.18 -3.01
CA GLY A 48 15.37 2.80 -2.01
C GLY A 48 16.54 2.09 -2.69
N ASN A 49 17.74 2.25 -2.13
CA ASN A 49 18.91 1.49 -2.53
C ASN A 49 19.45 0.69 -1.33
N TYR A 50 19.64 -0.61 -1.51
CA TYR A 50 20.20 -1.51 -0.51
C TYR A 50 21.45 -2.17 -1.11
N ASN A 51 22.59 -2.02 -0.44
CA ASN A 51 23.86 -2.54 -0.95
C ASN A 51 24.13 -3.99 -0.51
N ASP A 52 23.38 -4.46 0.48
CA ASP A 52 23.54 -5.72 1.20
C ASP A 52 22.35 -6.68 1.01
N VAL A 53 21.31 -6.27 0.29
CA VAL A 53 20.09 -7.06 0.07
C VAL A 53 19.92 -7.34 -1.42
N THR A 54 19.67 -8.60 -1.77
CA THR A 54 19.39 -8.97 -3.16
C THR A 54 17.96 -8.62 -3.54
N ALA A 55 17.69 -8.47 -4.85
CA ALA A 55 16.33 -8.22 -5.34
C ALA A 55 15.35 -9.36 -4.99
N GLU A 56 15.86 -10.59 -4.89
CA GLU A 56 15.08 -11.76 -4.51
C GLU A 56 14.71 -11.71 -3.03
N ASP A 57 15.68 -11.47 -2.14
CA ASP A 57 15.43 -11.34 -0.71
C ASP A 57 14.44 -10.22 -0.42
N PHE A 58 14.61 -9.08 -1.09
CA PHE A 58 13.68 -7.96 -0.96
C PHE A 58 12.25 -8.36 -1.38
N LEU A 59 12.09 -9.08 -2.49
CA LEU A 59 10.78 -9.54 -2.95
C LEU A 59 10.15 -10.54 -1.99
N GLN A 60 10.92 -11.49 -1.47
CA GLN A 60 10.43 -12.51 -0.52
C GLN A 60 9.81 -11.87 0.72
N VAL A 61 10.46 -10.85 1.28
CA VAL A 61 9.94 -10.09 2.44
C VAL A 61 8.60 -9.41 2.15
N GLN A 62 8.32 -9.07 0.89
CA GLN A 62 7.06 -8.42 0.49
C GLN A 62 5.92 -9.42 0.25
N ILE A 63 6.20 -10.63 -0.22
CA ILE A 63 5.17 -11.63 -0.59
C ILE A 63 4.87 -12.60 0.55
N ASP A 64 5.82 -12.84 1.45
CA ASP A 64 5.62 -13.73 2.59
C ASP A 64 4.73 -13.07 3.65
N THR A 65 3.47 -13.51 3.69
CA THR A 65 2.47 -13.01 4.62
C THR A 65 2.77 -13.34 6.09
N GLU A 66 3.44 -14.45 6.39
CA GLU A 66 3.78 -14.83 7.76
C GLU A 66 4.99 -14.06 8.26
N TYR A 67 5.97 -13.81 7.40
CA TYR A 67 7.08 -12.94 7.73
C TYR A 67 6.63 -11.48 7.86
N ARG A 68 5.67 -11.03 7.04
CA ARG A 68 5.11 -9.67 7.12
C ARG A 68 4.56 -9.34 8.50
N LYS A 69 3.84 -10.27 9.14
CA LYS A 69 3.32 -10.12 10.52
C LYS A 69 4.40 -9.94 11.57
N GLN A 70 5.64 -10.39 11.31
CA GLN A 70 6.73 -10.30 12.27
C GLN A 70 7.38 -8.91 12.29
N TRP A 71 7.51 -8.27 11.11
CA TRP A 71 8.20 -6.99 11.00
C TRP A 71 7.25 -5.78 10.88
N ASP A 72 6.04 -5.98 10.37
CA ASP A 72 5.02 -4.94 10.22
C ASP A 72 4.04 -4.98 11.40
N ASN A 73 4.35 -4.19 12.43
CA ASN A 73 3.52 -4.11 13.65
C ASN A 73 2.10 -3.59 13.39
N THR A 74 1.81 -3.06 12.21
CA THR A 74 0.46 -2.59 11.86
C THR A 74 -0.39 -3.70 11.27
N ALA A 75 0.19 -4.79 10.77
CA ALA A 75 -0.54 -5.92 10.21
C ALA A 75 -1.08 -6.83 11.32
N VAL A 76 -2.31 -6.58 11.77
CA VAL A 76 -2.97 -7.34 12.84
C VAL A 76 -3.30 -8.75 12.38
N ASN A 77 -3.84 -8.88 11.16
CA ASN A 77 -4.17 -10.16 10.57
C ASN A 77 -3.92 -10.11 9.06
N LEU A 78 -3.29 -11.17 8.54
CA LEU A 78 -2.93 -11.28 7.13
C LEU A 78 -3.08 -12.76 6.74
N GLN A 79 -3.94 -13.06 5.78
CA GLN A 79 -4.25 -14.45 5.42
C GLN A 79 -4.43 -14.59 3.92
N ILE A 80 -3.84 -15.64 3.35
CA ILE A 80 -4.11 -16.03 1.96
C ILE A 80 -5.44 -16.78 1.95
N LEU A 81 -6.42 -16.23 1.24
CA LEU A 81 -7.75 -16.84 1.09
C LEU A 81 -7.80 -17.83 -0.07
N GLU A 82 -7.11 -17.49 -1.16
CA GLU A 82 -7.08 -18.28 -2.39
C GLU A 82 -5.76 -18.07 -3.12
N SER A 83 -5.24 -19.14 -3.73
CA SER A 83 -4.03 -19.12 -4.56
C SER A 83 -4.32 -19.74 -5.92
N ASP A 84 -4.03 -19.01 -6.99
CA ASP A 84 -4.08 -19.56 -8.36
C ASP A 84 -2.66 -19.84 -8.87
N PRO A 85 -2.23 -21.12 -8.91
CA PRO A 85 -0.90 -21.50 -9.38
C PRO A 85 -0.71 -21.29 -10.89
N LYS A 86 -1.79 -21.13 -11.68
CA LYS A 86 -1.67 -20.89 -13.14
C LYS A 86 -1.26 -19.46 -13.44
N THR A 87 -1.74 -18.51 -12.64
CA THR A 87 -1.46 -17.07 -12.80
C THR A 87 -0.43 -16.56 -11.82
N THR A 88 0.01 -17.40 -10.86
CA THR A 88 0.94 -17.03 -9.78
C THR A 88 0.43 -15.80 -9.01
N SER A 89 -0.86 -15.81 -8.69
CA SER A 89 -1.55 -14.72 -8.00
C SER A 89 -2.29 -15.23 -6.78
N ASP A 90 -2.20 -14.48 -5.69
CA ASP A 90 -2.89 -14.79 -4.44
C ASP A 90 -3.91 -13.71 -4.11
N ILE A 91 -5.02 -14.14 -3.51
CA ILE A 91 -6.04 -13.30 -2.90
C ILE A 91 -5.74 -13.25 -1.40
N VAL A 92 -5.40 -12.05 -0.90
CA VAL A 92 -4.98 -11.86 0.49
C VAL A 92 -6.02 -11.04 1.25
N TYR A 93 -6.47 -11.54 2.41
CA TYR A 93 -7.17 -10.76 3.42
C TYR A 93 -6.14 -10.02 4.29
N TRP A 94 -6.31 -8.72 4.44
CA TRP A 94 -5.40 -7.89 5.23
C TRP A 94 -6.15 -6.95 6.16
N GLU A 95 -6.00 -7.17 7.47
CA GLU A 95 -6.45 -6.32 8.57
C GLU A 95 -5.29 -5.51 9.14
N MET A 96 -5.47 -4.19 9.20
CA MET A 96 -4.44 -3.24 9.65
C MET A 96 -4.90 -2.45 10.86
N GLN A 97 -4.00 -2.26 11.84
CA GLN A 97 -4.19 -1.33 12.93
C GLN A 97 -3.92 0.09 12.44
N TRP A 98 -4.95 0.91 12.43
CA TRP A 98 -4.84 2.29 12.02
C TRP A 98 -4.49 3.23 13.19
N PRO A 99 -3.62 4.25 12.99
CA PRO A 99 -3.27 5.17 14.04
C PRO A 99 -4.47 6.02 14.50
N LEU A 100 -4.73 5.97 15.81
CA LEU A 100 -5.92 6.53 16.47
C LEU A 100 -6.09 8.06 16.31
N ASN A 101 -5.01 8.79 15.96
CA ASN A 101 -4.99 10.26 15.94
C ASN A 101 -5.43 10.89 14.61
N LEU A 102 -5.78 10.08 13.61
CA LEU A 102 -6.32 10.55 12.34
C LEU A 102 -7.84 10.36 12.24
N SER A 103 -8.50 9.76 13.24
CA SER A 103 -9.96 9.68 13.23
C SER A 103 -10.57 11.05 13.47
N CYS A 104 -11.22 11.62 12.46
CA CYS A 104 -12.08 12.81 12.62
C CYS A 104 -13.28 12.58 13.57
N ASP A 105 -13.42 11.39 14.15
CA ASP A 105 -14.44 11.02 15.12
C ASP A 105 -13.84 10.83 16.53
N PRO A 106 -14.23 11.65 17.53
CA PRO A 106 -13.85 11.45 18.92
C PRO A 106 -14.54 10.24 19.59
N GLY A 107 -15.16 9.34 18.80
CA GLY A 107 -15.89 8.16 19.29
C GLY A 107 -15.75 6.89 18.44
N ALA A 108 -14.91 6.88 17.39
CA ALA A 108 -14.72 5.69 16.56
C ALA A 108 -13.73 4.75 17.24
N GLY A 109 -14.21 3.57 17.66
CA GLY A 109 -13.35 2.45 18.03
C GLY A 109 -12.44 2.03 16.87
N GLU A 110 -11.42 1.24 17.22
CA GLU A 110 -10.42 0.61 16.35
C GLU A 110 -10.93 0.34 14.93
N VAL A 111 -10.47 1.15 13.96
CA VAL A 111 -10.84 1.00 12.56
C VAL A 111 -9.96 -0.08 11.95
N ILE A 112 -10.59 -1.23 11.72
CA ILE A 112 -10.05 -2.37 10.98
C ILE A 112 -10.40 -2.15 9.50
N ASP A 113 -9.41 -1.80 8.67
CA ASP A 113 -9.59 -1.85 7.21
C ASP A 113 -9.22 -3.26 6.72
N SER A 114 -10.14 -3.87 5.99
CA SER A 114 -9.96 -5.18 5.37
C SER A 114 -9.92 -5.02 3.86
N LYS A 115 -8.74 -5.15 3.25
CA LYS A 115 -8.56 -5.04 1.80
C LYS A 115 -8.18 -6.38 1.20
N VAL A 116 -8.84 -6.72 0.09
CA VAL A 116 -8.49 -7.86 -0.76
C VAL A 116 -7.61 -7.37 -1.91
N ALA A 117 -6.38 -7.87 -2.01
CA ALA A 117 -5.45 -7.51 -3.09
C ALA A 117 -5.15 -8.73 -4.00
N ASP A 118 -5.14 -8.49 -5.32
CA ASP A 118 -4.72 -9.43 -6.38
C ASP A 118 -3.27 -9.09 -6.78
N THR A 119 -2.34 -9.99 -6.49
CA THR A 119 -0.91 -9.83 -6.79
C THR A 119 -0.56 -10.48 -8.13
N ARG A 120 -0.83 -9.79 -9.25
CA ARG A 120 -0.36 -10.26 -10.57
C ARG A 120 1.14 -10.03 -10.73
N GLY A 121 1.93 -11.11 -10.79
CA GLY A 121 3.32 -11.05 -11.20
C GLY A 121 3.46 -10.78 -12.70
N GLN A 122 3.96 -9.60 -13.10
CA GLN A 122 4.42 -9.39 -14.47
C GLN A 122 5.89 -9.80 -14.58
N SER A 123 6.15 -10.94 -15.22
CA SER A 123 7.50 -11.36 -15.61
C SER A 123 7.97 -10.57 -16.84
N GLY A 124 8.95 -9.68 -16.67
CA GLY A 124 9.58 -8.97 -17.77
C GLY A 124 10.84 -8.25 -17.31
N ARG A 125 12.00 -8.65 -17.85
CA ARG A 125 13.33 -8.05 -17.60
C ARG A 125 13.31 -6.55 -17.95
N GLN A 126 13.09 -5.70 -16.97
CA GLN A 126 13.26 -4.25 -17.07
C GLN A 126 13.77 -3.69 -15.75
N ARG A 127 14.68 -2.71 -15.86
CA ARG A 127 15.22 -1.89 -14.77
C ARG A 127 14.06 -1.47 -13.85
N THR A 128 14.04 -2.04 -12.64
CA THR A 128 12.85 -2.04 -11.77
C THR A 128 12.62 -0.66 -11.19
N THR A 129 11.77 0.11 -11.87
CA THR A 129 11.12 1.29 -11.29
C THR A 129 9.72 0.85 -10.92
N ARG A 130 9.51 0.42 -9.67
CA ARG A 130 8.17 0.08 -9.19
C ARG A 130 7.40 1.38 -8.93
N HIS A 131 6.22 1.48 -9.53
CA HIS A 131 5.21 2.46 -9.16
C HIS A 131 4.32 1.81 -8.12
N GLU A 132 4.56 2.12 -6.85
CA GLU A 132 3.64 1.78 -5.77
C GLU A 132 2.70 2.97 -5.56
N GLU A 133 1.47 2.86 -6.05
CA GLU A 133 0.44 3.87 -5.83
C GLU A 133 -0.28 3.54 -4.53
N THR A 134 0.28 3.99 -3.41
CA THR A 134 -0.35 3.88 -2.09
C THR A 134 -1.20 5.13 -1.85
N THR A 135 -2.52 4.96 -1.89
CA THR A 135 -3.50 6.00 -1.60
C THR A 135 -3.72 6.10 -0.09
N TRP A 136 -3.51 7.29 0.47
CA TRP A 136 -3.78 7.59 1.88
C TRP A 136 -4.96 8.56 1.99
N THR A 137 -6.01 8.20 2.73
CA THR A 137 -7.12 9.09 3.10
C THR A 137 -6.85 9.77 4.44
N ASN A 138 -7.15 11.07 4.54
CA ASN A 138 -7.18 11.83 5.81
C ASN A 138 -8.46 11.54 6.59
#